data_AF-A0A7W0T8L8-F1
#
_entry.id   AF-A0A7W0T8L8-F1
#
_cell.length_a   1.000
_cell.length_b   1.000
_cell.length_c   1.000
_cell.angle_alpha   90.00
_cell.angle_beta   90.00
_cell.angle_gamma   90.00
#
_symmetry.space_group_name_H-M   'P 1'
#
loop_
_entity.id
_entity.type
_entity.pdbx_description
1 polymer ?
#
loop_
_entity_poly.entity_id
_entity_poly.type
_entity_poly.pdbx_seq_one_letter_code
_entity_poly.pdbx_strand_id
1 'polypeptide(L)'
;MRISWLAAEDIAAARQALTAGGATWDDHFSTDQASYTSPPMPPGLRHLDWDRMSEHVARAERVSEVVRERGLDAARARFATSQVAIEAATLAAAAHEGDVLGLDEVMHVLRCAIDPYVFYAPFLELMIELGRGQVDRTVETYEDFAAAYARELVSVPHGVERVGAMRDGLADFYVAAGRIDQAEA
;
A
#
# COMPACT_ATOMS: atom_id res chain seq x y z
N MET A 1 -8.93 -3.25 -8.30
CA MET A 1 -8.29 -1.94 -8.00
C MET A 1 -6.78 -2.06 -8.24
N ARG A 2 -6.10 -1.06 -8.83
CA ARG A 2 -4.62 -1.11 -8.95
C ARG A 2 -3.99 -0.62 -7.65
N ILE A 3 -3.11 -1.42 -7.05
CA ILE A 3 -2.48 -1.11 -5.76
C ILE A 3 -0.97 -0.86 -5.81
N SER A 4 -0.32 -1.07 -6.95
CA SER A 4 1.13 -0.91 -7.11
C SER A 4 1.50 -0.15 -8.39
N TRP A 5 2.55 0.67 -8.30
CA TRP A 5 3.17 1.40 -9.41
C TRP A 5 4.10 0.53 -10.26
N LEU A 6 4.51 -0.63 -9.76
CA LEU A 6 5.42 -1.52 -10.49
C LEU A 6 4.82 -1.92 -11.84
N ALA A 7 5.69 -2.01 -12.85
CA ALA A 7 5.31 -2.54 -14.15
C ALA A 7 5.06 -4.05 -14.05
N ALA A 8 4.22 -4.58 -14.93
CA ALA A 8 3.91 -6.01 -14.94
C ALA A 8 5.16 -6.88 -15.18
N GLU A 9 6.11 -6.38 -15.97
CA GLU A 9 7.40 -7.02 -16.23
C GLU A 9 8.29 -7.11 -14.99
N ASP A 10 8.32 -6.06 -14.17
CA ASP A 10 9.08 -6.02 -12.90
C ASP A 10 8.51 -7.01 -11.90
N ILE A 11 7.17 -7.04 -11.78
CA ILE A 11 6.46 -8.00 -10.93
C ILE A 11 6.74 -9.43 -11.40
N ALA A 12 6.68 -9.68 -12.71
CA ALA A 12 6.94 -11.00 -13.27
C ALA A 12 8.38 -11.46 -13.01
N ALA A 13 9.36 -10.57 -13.18
CA ALA A 13 10.76 -10.86 -12.89
C ALA A 13 11.00 -11.17 -11.42
N ALA A 14 10.43 -10.37 -10.51
CA ALA A 14 10.51 -10.62 -9.07
C ALA A 14 9.87 -11.97 -8.69
N ARG A 15 8.65 -12.25 -9.17
CA ARG A 15 7.96 -13.53 -8.94
C ARG A 15 8.80 -14.73 -9.40
N GLN A 16 9.40 -14.62 -10.58
CA GLN A 16 10.26 -15.68 -11.12
C GLN A 16 11.49 -15.93 -10.24
N ALA A 17 12.14 -14.86 -9.76
CA ALA A 17 13.31 -14.99 -8.89
C ALA A 17 12.96 -15.55 -7.51
N LEU A 18 11.85 -15.11 -6.93
CA LEU A 18 11.32 -15.52 -5.62
C LEU A 18 10.85 -16.98 -5.59
N THR A 19 10.42 -17.55 -6.72
CA THR A 19 9.96 -18.95 -6.80
C THR A 19 11.00 -19.89 -7.40
N ALA A 20 12.19 -19.38 -7.69
CA ALA A 20 13.27 -20.17 -8.27
C ALA A 20 13.62 -21.36 -7.37
N GLY A 21 13.77 -22.53 -7.97
CA GLY A 21 14.08 -23.76 -7.23
C GLY A 21 12.91 -24.30 -6.39
N GLY A 22 11.69 -23.79 -6.57
CA GLY A 22 10.51 -24.25 -5.83
C GLY A 22 10.34 -23.58 -4.46
N ALA A 23 11.03 -22.47 -4.21
CA ALA A 23 10.82 -21.65 -3.03
C ALA A 23 9.38 -21.09 -2.99
N THR A 24 8.86 -20.97 -1.77
CA THR A 24 7.60 -20.32 -1.46
C THR A 24 7.84 -18.87 -1.01
N TRP A 25 6.80 -18.03 -1.00
CA TRP A 25 6.94 -16.64 -0.57
C TRP A 25 7.43 -16.51 0.87
N ASP A 26 6.97 -17.43 1.75
CA ASP A 26 7.33 -17.44 3.17
C ASP A 26 8.80 -17.86 3.41
N ASP A 27 9.44 -18.57 2.48
CA ASP A 27 10.87 -18.97 2.60
C ASP A 27 11.82 -17.76 2.60
N HIS A 28 11.36 -16.61 2.10
CA HIS A 28 12.13 -15.38 2.08
C HIS A 28 12.06 -14.58 3.39
N PHE A 29 11.26 -15.01 4.36
CA PHE A 29 11.04 -14.26 5.60
C PHE A 29 11.47 -15.05 6.83
N SER A 30 11.99 -14.34 7.83
CA SER A 30 12.22 -14.92 9.15
C SER A 30 10.91 -15.42 9.78
N THR A 31 11.04 -16.24 10.82
CA THR A 31 9.87 -16.75 11.57
C THR A 31 8.99 -15.64 12.15
N ASP A 32 9.60 -14.52 12.57
CA ASP A 32 8.88 -13.32 13.04
C ASP A 32 8.38 -12.41 11.90
N GLN A 33 8.66 -12.77 10.65
CA GLN A 33 8.28 -12.07 9.41
C GLN A 33 8.78 -10.62 9.30
N ALA A 34 9.70 -10.22 10.20
CA ALA A 34 10.25 -8.89 10.26
C ALA A 34 11.43 -8.72 9.30
N SER A 35 12.26 -9.75 9.11
CA SER A 35 13.39 -9.70 8.18
C SER A 35 13.07 -10.43 6.88
N TYR A 36 13.61 -9.89 5.79
CA TYR A 36 13.46 -10.38 4.43
C TYR A 36 14.82 -10.71 3.82
N THR A 37 14.90 -11.82 3.10
CA THR A 37 16.08 -12.22 2.32
C THR A 37 15.76 -12.12 0.84
N SER A 38 16.33 -11.11 0.20
CA SER A 38 16.18 -10.87 -1.24
C SER A 38 16.74 -12.03 -2.07
N PRO A 39 16.02 -12.52 -3.10
CA PRO A 39 16.58 -13.46 -4.05
C PRO A 39 17.68 -12.79 -4.89
N PRO A 40 18.59 -13.56 -5.51
CA PRO A 40 19.55 -13.01 -6.45
C PRO A 40 18.86 -12.25 -7.59
N MET A 41 19.36 -11.07 -7.93
CA MET A 41 18.86 -10.29 -9.07
C MET A 41 19.11 -11.05 -10.39
N PRO A 42 18.09 -11.24 -11.25
CA PRO A 42 18.26 -11.89 -12.53
C PRO A 42 19.28 -11.18 -13.44
N PRO A 43 20.06 -11.93 -14.25
CA PRO A 43 21.01 -11.33 -15.18
C PRO A 43 20.32 -10.40 -16.17
N GLY A 44 20.91 -9.22 -16.41
CA GLY A 44 20.43 -8.26 -17.40
C GLY A 44 19.39 -7.25 -16.89
N LEU A 45 18.83 -7.46 -15.69
CA LEU A 45 18.04 -6.43 -15.02
C LEU A 45 18.97 -5.38 -14.41
N ARG A 46 18.58 -4.12 -14.53
CA ARG A 46 19.24 -2.97 -13.89
C ARG A 46 18.23 -2.24 -13.03
N HIS A 47 17.80 -2.90 -11.96
CA HIS A 47 16.97 -2.27 -10.94
C HIS A 47 17.86 -1.80 -9.79
N LEU A 48 17.83 -0.50 -9.51
CA LEU A 48 18.64 0.11 -8.45
C LEU A 48 18.19 -0.33 -7.04
N ASP A 49 16.96 -0.80 -6.90
CA ASP A 49 16.34 -1.13 -5.61
C ASP A 49 15.67 -2.53 -5.64
N TRP A 50 16.38 -3.51 -6.21
CA TRP A 50 15.90 -4.89 -6.37
C TRP A 50 15.41 -5.50 -5.04
N ASP A 51 16.10 -5.21 -3.94
CA ASP A 51 15.76 -5.76 -2.63
C ASP A 51 14.38 -5.28 -2.17
N ARG A 52 14.10 -3.97 -2.24
CA ARG A 52 12.79 -3.45 -1.85
C ARG A 52 11.69 -3.84 -2.83
N MET A 53 12.00 -3.84 -4.12
CA MET A 53 11.03 -4.25 -5.14
C MET A 53 10.62 -5.73 -4.97
N SER A 54 11.59 -6.62 -4.77
CA SER A 54 11.30 -8.04 -4.55
C SER A 54 10.59 -8.28 -3.21
N GLU A 55 10.95 -7.54 -2.16
CA GLU A 55 10.23 -7.59 -0.88
C GLU A 55 8.76 -7.18 -1.05
N HIS A 56 8.52 -6.06 -1.72
CA HIS A 56 7.17 -5.56 -2.02
C HIS A 56 6.32 -6.62 -2.72
N VAL A 57 6.88 -7.26 -3.75
CA VAL A 57 6.21 -8.33 -4.48
C VAL A 57 5.97 -9.54 -3.57
N ALA A 58 6.99 -10.03 -2.85
CA ALA A 58 6.85 -11.19 -1.98
C ALA A 58 5.80 -10.99 -0.88
N ARG A 59 5.69 -9.78 -0.33
CA ARG A 59 4.67 -9.41 0.66
C ARG A 59 3.27 -9.33 0.06
N ALA A 60 3.11 -8.80 -1.15
CA ALA A 60 1.82 -8.85 -1.86
C ALA A 60 1.40 -10.29 -2.20
N GLU A 61 2.33 -11.11 -2.68
CA GLU A 61 2.05 -12.49 -3.10
C GLU A 61 1.64 -13.37 -1.93
N ARG A 62 2.28 -13.28 -0.76
CA ARG A 62 1.86 -14.10 0.39
C ARG A 62 0.44 -13.81 0.84
N VAL A 63 0.00 -12.54 0.77
CA VAL A 63 -1.37 -12.17 1.14
C VAL A 63 -2.33 -12.73 0.10
N SER A 64 -2.00 -12.53 -1.17
CA SER A 64 -2.77 -13.03 -2.31
C SER A 64 -2.91 -14.57 -2.29
N GLU A 65 -1.84 -15.28 -1.95
CA GLU A 65 -1.82 -16.74 -1.79
C GLU A 65 -2.77 -17.19 -0.68
N VAL A 66 -2.70 -16.58 0.51
CA VAL A 66 -3.61 -16.93 1.61
C VAL A 66 -5.06 -16.62 1.26
N VAL A 67 -5.35 -15.49 0.62
CA VAL A 67 -6.70 -15.15 0.14
C VAL A 67 -7.19 -16.22 -0.86
N ARG A 68 -6.37 -16.56 -1.85
CA ARG A 68 -6.71 -17.53 -2.90
C ARG A 68 -6.92 -18.94 -2.35
N GLU A 69 -6.12 -19.37 -1.39
CA GLU A 69 -6.10 -20.76 -0.91
C GLU A 69 -6.99 -21.00 0.31
N ARG A 70 -7.17 -19.99 1.15
CA ARG A 70 -7.84 -20.11 2.46
C ARG A 70 -8.96 -19.09 2.67
N GLY A 71 -9.15 -18.16 1.74
CA GLY A 71 -10.19 -17.14 1.80
C GLY A 71 -9.79 -15.88 2.59
N LEU A 72 -10.64 -14.85 2.46
CA LEU A 72 -10.41 -13.53 3.03
C LEU A 72 -10.33 -13.54 4.57
N ASP A 73 -11.14 -14.35 5.25
CA ASP A 73 -11.14 -14.42 6.72
C ASP A 73 -9.81 -14.96 7.26
N ALA A 74 -9.22 -15.96 6.59
CA ALA A 74 -7.90 -16.47 6.95
C ALA A 74 -6.80 -15.43 6.70
N ALA A 75 -6.92 -14.65 5.62
CA ALA A 75 -5.99 -13.56 5.34
C ALA A 75 -6.10 -12.43 6.37
N ARG A 76 -7.33 -12.05 6.77
CA ARG A 76 -7.56 -11.07 7.87
C ARG A 76 -6.96 -11.56 9.19
N ALA A 77 -7.19 -12.81 9.55
CA ALA A 77 -6.63 -13.39 10.78
C ALA A 77 -5.09 -13.35 10.80
N ARG A 78 -4.45 -13.42 9.64
CA ARG A 78 -2.98 -13.40 9.51
C ARG A 78 -2.40 -11.99 9.36
N PHE A 79 -3.06 -11.10 8.62
CA PHE A 79 -2.44 -9.85 8.13
C PHE A 79 -3.15 -8.57 8.55
N ALA A 80 -4.33 -8.61 9.20
CA ALA A 80 -5.08 -7.39 9.53
C ALA A 80 -4.33 -6.39 10.43
N THR A 81 -3.36 -6.86 11.20
CA THR A 81 -2.53 -6.01 12.08
C THR A 81 -1.16 -5.66 11.48
N SER A 82 -0.89 -6.08 10.23
CA SER A 82 0.38 -5.78 9.58
C SER A 82 0.59 -4.27 9.48
N GLN A 83 1.79 -3.82 9.82
CA GLN A 83 2.19 -2.42 9.66
C GLN A 83 2.86 -2.14 8.30
N VAL A 84 2.84 -3.14 7.41
CA VAL A 84 3.45 -3.04 6.08
C VAL A 84 2.38 -2.66 5.06
N ALA A 85 2.56 -1.51 4.40
CA ALA A 85 1.54 -0.92 3.54
C ALA A 85 1.08 -1.84 2.41
N ILE A 86 2.00 -2.54 1.72
CA ILE A 86 1.62 -3.43 0.63
C ILE A 86 0.79 -4.65 1.10
N GLU A 87 1.04 -5.17 2.30
CA GLU A 87 0.25 -6.28 2.85
C GLU A 87 -1.17 -5.80 3.18
N ALA A 88 -1.28 -4.65 3.86
CA ALA A 88 -2.56 -4.02 4.16
C ALA A 88 -3.33 -3.65 2.88
N ALA A 89 -2.65 -3.06 1.89
CA ALA A 89 -3.23 -2.67 0.61
C ALA A 89 -3.74 -3.88 -0.19
N THR A 90 -3.00 -4.99 -0.18
CA THR A 90 -3.41 -6.23 -0.84
C THR A 90 -4.63 -6.84 -0.16
N LEU A 91 -4.67 -6.84 1.18
CA LEU A 91 -5.83 -7.31 1.94
C LEU A 91 -7.07 -6.44 1.69
N ALA A 92 -6.93 -5.12 1.72
CA ALA A 92 -8.01 -4.19 1.43
C ALA A 92 -8.51 -4.30 -0.02
N ALA A 93 -7.62 -4.54 -1.00
CA ALA A 93 -8.03 -4.80 -2.38
C ALA A 93 -8.85 -6.08 -2.51
N ALA A 94 -8.45 -7.16 -1.84
CA ALA A 94 -9.23 -8.39 -1.81
C ALA A 94 -10.61 -8.19 -1.15
N ALA A 95 -10.68 -7.42 -0.05
CA ALA A 95 -11.95 -7.08 0.59
C ALA A 95 -12.85 -6.21 -0.31
N HIS A 96 -12.26 -5.28 -1.07
CA HIS A 96 -12.97 -4.46 -2.05
C HIS A 96 -13.56 -5.31 -3.18
N GLU A 97 -12.79 -6.26 -3.73
CA GLU A 97 -13.27 -7.18 -4.76
C GLU A 97 -14.41 -8.08 -4.27
N GLY A 98 -14.48 -8.34 -2.96
CA GLY A 98 -15.58 -9.06 -2.32
C GLY A 98 -16.73 -8.19 -1.82
N ASP A 99 -16.75 -6.87 -2.11
CA ASP A 99 -17.74 -5.91 -1.62
C ASP A 99 -17.93 -5.90 -0.08
N VAL A 100 -16.86 -6.19 0.67
CA VAL A 100 -16.84 -6.27 2.15
C VAL A 100 -15.76 -5.39 2.78
N LEU A 101 -15.25 -4.41 2.03
CA LEU A 101 -14.25 -3.46 2.51
C LEU A 101 -14.89 -2.42 3.45
N GLY A 102 -14.32 -2.28 4.64
CA GLY A 102 -14.70 -1.24 5.60
C GLY A 102 -13.78 -0.01 5.59
N LEU A 103 -14.28 1.12 6.11
CA LEU A 103 -13.49 2.35 6.28
C LEU A 103 -12.22 2.11 7.12
N ASP A 104 -12.32 1.31 8.19
CA ASP A 104 -11.20 1.02 9.09
C ASP A 104 -10.04 0.31 8.37
N GLU A 105 -10.34 -0.58 7.42
CA GLU A 105 -9.34 -1.27 6.62
C GLU A 105 -8.62 -0.30 5.68
N VAL A 106 -9.36 0.64 5.07
CA VAL A 106 -8.76 1.69 4.21
C VAL A 106 -7.87 2.64 5.02
N MET A 107 -8.37 3.10 6.18
CA MET A 107 -7.59 3.95 7.09
C MET A 107 -6.33 3.23 7.59
N HIS A 108 -6.40 1.92 7.82
CA HIS A 108 -5.24 1.13 8.20
C HIS A 108 -4.15 1.14 7.13
N VAL A 109 -4.51 1.00 5.85
CA VAL A 109 -3.54 1.14 4.73
C VAL A 109 -2.83 2.50 4.77
N LEU A 110 -3.58 3.58 5.00
CA LEU A 110 -3.08 4.95 5.02
C LEU A 110 -2.24 5.28 6.27
N ARG A 111 -2.32 4.47 7.33
CA ARG A 111 -1.51 4.62 8.55
C ARG A 111 -0.22 3.80 8.55
N CYS A 112 -0.09 2.85 7.62
CA CYS A 112 1.13 2.08 7.48
C CYS A 112 2.31 2.95 7.05
N ALA A 113 3.54 2.47 7.29
CA ALA A 113 4.73 3.12 6.77
C ALA A 113 4.65 3.23 5.24
N ILE A 114 5.05 4.38 4.68
CA ILE A 114 4.91 4.63 3.24
C ILE A 114 5.78 3.66 2.45
N ASP A 115 5.14 2.91 1.57
CA ASP A 115 5.80 2.09 0.57
C ASP A 115 5.79 2.86 -0.77
N PRO A 116 6.96 3.19 -1.34
CA PRO A 116 7.04 4.01 -2.55
C PRO A 116 6.42 3.34 -3.79
N TYR A 117 6.23 2.02 -3.75
CA TYR A 117 5.62 1.25 -4.83
C TYR A 117 4.10 1.14 -4.69
N VAL A 118 3.51 1.43 -3.52
CA VAL A 118 2.04 1.41 -3.35
C VAL A 118 1.39 2.59 -4.07
N PHE A 119 0.29 2.31 -4.76
CA PHE A 119 -0.54 3.34 -5.38
C PHE A 119 -1.65 3.78 -4.40
N TYR A 120 -1.40 4.88 -3.67
CA TYR A 120 -2.28 5.33 -2.58
C TYR A 120 -3.56 6.07 -3.02
N ALA A 121 -3.62 6.61 -4.24
CA ALA A 121 -4.77 7.44 -4.66
C ALA A 121 -6.13 6.71 -4.57
N PRO A 122 -6.28 5.46 -5.01
CA PRO A 122 -7.54 4.72 -4.85
C PRO A 122 -7.97 4.56 -3.40
N PHE A 123 -7.03 4.45 -2.46
CA PHE A 123 -7.35 4.33 -1.03
C PHE A 123 -7.83 5.66 -0.43
N LEU A 124 -7.27 6.80 -0.87
CA LEU A 124 -7.78 8.12 -0.47
C LEU A 124 -9.22 8.34 -0.98
N GLU A 125 -9.49 7.97 -2.23
CA GLU A 125 -10.83 8.04 -2.82
C GLU A 125 -11.84 7.16 -2.06
N LEU A 126 -11.47 5.90 -1.79
CA LEU A 126 -12.31 4.98 -1.01
C LEU A 126 -12.52 5.47 0.43
N MET A 127 -11.52 6.07 1.06
CA MET A 127 -11.64 6.62 2.41
C MET A 127 -12.68 7.75 2.44
N ILE A 128 -12.64 8.65 1.46
CA ILE A 128 -13.62 9.74 1.33
C ILE A 128 -15.03 9.18 1.07
N GLU A 129 -15.14 8.17 0.20
CA GLU A 129 -16.43 7.55 -0.12
C GLU A 129 -17.07 6.86 1.08
N LEU A 130 -16.32 6.00 1.76
CA LEU A 130 -16.77 5.23 2.93
C LEU A 130 -16.93 6.13 4.18
N GLY A 131 -16.16 7.22 4.24
CA GLY A 131 -16.06 8.15 5.36
C GLY A 131 -17.14 9.24 5.44
N ARG A 132 -18.14 9.26 4.54
CA ARG A 132 -19.16 10.32 4.47
C ARG A 132 -19.90 10.60 5.79
N GLY A 133 -20.05 9.58 6.65
CA GLY A 133 -20.66 9.73 7.99
C GLY A 133 -19.67 10.01 9.13
N GLN A 134 -18.37 10.04 8.85
CA GLN A 134 -17.27 10.16 9.81
C GLN A 134 -16.23 11.17 9.30
N VAL A 135 -16.70 12.36 8.93
CA VAL A 135 -15.89 13.38 8.25
C VAL A 135 -14.64 13.76 9.05
N ASP A 136 -14.77 14.08 10.33
CA ASP A 136 -13.63 14.51 11.16
C ASP A 136 -12.52 13.46 11.20
N ARG A 137 -12.90 12.19 11.40
CA ARG A 137 -11.97 11.05 11.44
C ARG A 137 -11.28 10.82 10.08
N THR A 138 -12.02 11.05 9.00
CA THR A 138 -11.53 10.92 7.63
C THR A 138 -10.53 12.02 7.29
N VAL A 139 -10.83 13.26 7.70
CA VAL A 139 -9.95 14.41 7.55
C VAL A 139 -8.65 14.20 8.33
N GLU A 140 -8.75 13.83 9.61
CA GLU A 140 -7.57 13.56 10.46
C GLU A 140 -6.66 12.49 9.84
N THR A 141 -7.25 11.40 9.32
CA THR A 141 -6.45 10.33 8.68
C THR A 141 -5.82 10.81 7.36
N TYR A 142 -6.50 11.65 6.59
CA TYR A 142 -5.91 12.26 5.40
C TYR A 142 -4.74 13.17 5.79
N GLU A 143 -4.91 14.07 6.76
CA GLU A 143 -3.87 14.97 7.27
C GLU A 143 -2.63 14.20 7.72
N ASP A 144 -2.82 13.15 8.52
CA ASP A 144 -1.74 12.28 9.01
C ASP A 144 -1.00 11.60 7.85
N PHE A 145 -1.74 11.02 6.90
CA PHE A 145 -1.17 10.44 5.70
C PHE A 145 -0.39 11.49 4.90
N ALA A 146 -0.95 12.67 4.72
CA ALA A 146 -0.33 13.75 3.97
C ALA A 146 1.00 14.21 4.58
N ALA A 147 1.04 14.31 5.90
CA ALA A 147 2.26 14.62 6.63
C ALA A 147 3.31 13.50 6.50
N ALA A 148 2.90 12.22 6.60
CA ALA A 148 3.80 11.08 6.44
C ALA A 148 4.35 10.98 5.01
N TYR A 149 3.48 11.06 4.01
CA TYR A 149 3.81 10.98 2.59
C TYR A 149 4.73 12.13 2.16
N ALA A 150 4.49 13.34 2.68
CA ALA A 150 5.39 14.47 2.45
C ALA A 150 6.80 14.21 2.99
N ARG A 151 6.94 13.71 4.23
CA ARG A 151 8.26 13.42 4.83
C ARG A 151 9.05 12.41 4.01
N GLU A 152 8.40 11.36 3.53
CA GLU A 152 9.03 10.28 2.78
C GLU A 152 9.46 10.72 1.36
N LEU A 153 8.72 11.65 0.76
CA LEU A 153 9.03 12.14 -0.59
C LEU A 153 10.03 13.31 -0.63
N VAL A 154 10.45 13.88 0.51
CA VAL A 154 11.44 14.98 0.56
C VAL A 154 12.73 14.63 -0.18
N SER A 155 13.12 13.36 -0.19
CA SER A 155 14.37 12.88 -0.81
C SER A 155 14.19 12.30 -2.21
N VAL A 156 12.96 12.23 -2.72
CA VAL A 156 12.63 11.60 -4.01
C VAL A 156 12.59 12.65 -5.13
N PRO A 157 13.26 12.41 -6.27
CA PRO A 157 13.12 13.27 -7.45
C PRO A 157 11.64 13.42 -7.84
N HIS A 158 11.19 14.65 -8.11
CA HIS A 158 9.78 15.01 -8.34
C HIS A 158 8.82 14.76 -7.15
N GLY A 159 9.34 14.51 -5.96
CA GLY A 159 8.52 14.33 -4.74
C GLY A 159 7.63 15.54 -4.43
N VAL A 160 8.09 16.75 -4.72
CA VAL A 160 7.34 18.00 -4.51
C VAL A 160 6.04 18.03 -5.31
N GLU A 161 6.05 17.62 -6.58
CA GLU A 161 4.87 17.60 -7.45
C GLU A 161 3.82 16.60 -6.93
N ARG A 162 4.27 15.42 -6.48
CA ARG A 162 3.41 14.40 -5.88
C ARG A 162 2.79 14.86 -4.56
N VAL A 163 3.55 15.58 -3.75
CA VAL A 163 3.04 16.18 -2.51
C VAL A 163 2.04 17.29 -2.82
N GLY A 164 2.30 18.12 -3.84
CA GLY A 164 1.36 19.14 -4.30
C GLY A 164 0.01 18.55 -4.68
N ALA A 165 -0.02 17.59 -5.60
CA ALA A 165 -1.27 16.95 -6.03
C ALA A 165 -2.05 16.30 -4.87
N MET A 166 -1.35 15.71 -3.90
CA MET A 166 -1.98 15.12 -2.72
C MET A 166 -2.56 16.20 -1.78
N ARG A 167 -1.92 17.37 -1.65
CA ARG A 167 -2.42 18.50 -0.86
C ARG A 167 -3.63 19.14 -1.53
N ASP A 168 -3.61 19.26 -2.85
CA ASP A 168 -4.75 19.76 -3.62
C ASP A 168 -5.98 18.87 -3.38
N GLY A 169 -5.81 17.54 -3.39
CA GLY A 169 -6.89 16.61 -3.04
C GLY A 169 -7.40 16.74 -1.59
N LEU A 170 -6.52 17.09 -0.64
CA LEU A 170 -6.92 17.37 0.74
C LEU A 170 -7.71 18.69 0.83
N ALA A 171 -7.27 19.73 0.11
CA ALA A 171 -7.98 21.00 0.03
C ALA A 171 -9.39 20.84 -0.57
N ASP A 172 -9.51 20.08 -1.66
CA ASP A 172 -10.80 19.73 -2.26
C ASP A 172 -11.70 18.99 -1.25
N PHE A 173 -11.12 18.07 -0.47
CA PHE A 173 -11.86 17.34 0.55
C PHE A 173 -12.32 18.25 1.70
N TYR A 174 -11.50 19.19 2.17
CA TYR A 174 -11.92 20.20 3.15
C TYR A 174 -13.12 21.01 2.66
N VAL A 175 -13.10 21.46 1.40
CA VAL A 175 -14.23 22.21 0.81
C VAL A 175 -15.49 21.34 0.80
N ALA A 176 -15.39 20.08 0.35
CA ALA A 176 -16.52 19.15 0.36
C ALA A 176 -17.06 18.86 1.78
N ALA A 177 -16.19 18.90 2.78
CA ALA A 177 -16.51 18.75 4.19
C ALA A 177 -17.07 20.04 4.85
N GLY A 178 -17.16 21.15 4.12
CA GLY A 178 -17.59 22.45 4.66
C GLY A 178 -16.55 23.16 5.53
N ARG A 179 -15.27 22.77 5.44
CA ARG A 179 -14.14 23.33 6.20
C ARG A 179 -13.28 24.27 5.35
N ILE A 180 -13.91 25.27 4.72
CA ILE A 180 -13.28 26.15 3.72
C ILE A 180 -12.04 26.87 4.28
N ASP A 181 -12.09 27.33 5.53
CA ASP A 181 -10.96 28.01 6.17
C ASP A 181 -9.69 27.13 6.27
N GLN A 182 -9.84 25.80 6.27
CA GLN A 182 -8.73 24.85 6.29
C GLN A 182 -8.18 24.54 4.90
N ALA A 183 -8.98 24.74 3.85
CA ALA A 183 -8.53 24.58 2.46
C ALA A 183 -7.56 25.70 2.02
N GLU A 184 -7.60 26.85 2.69
CA GLU A 184 -6.77 28.03 2.36
C GLU A 184 -5.46 28.12 3.18
N ALA A 185 -5.28 27.25 4.18
CA ALA A 185 -4.16 27.25 5.13
C ALA A 185 -2.94 26.46 4.63
#